data_AF-A0A561T5S8-F1
#
_entry.id   AF-A0A561T5S8-F1
#
_cell.length_a   1.000
_cell.length_b   1.000
_cell.length_c   1.000
_cell.angle_alpha   90.00
_cell.angle_beta   90.00
_cell.angle_gamma   90.00
#
_symmetry.space_group_name_H-M   'P 1'
#
loop_
_entity.id
_entity.type
_entity.pdbx_description
1 polymer ?
#
loop_
_entity_poly.entity_id
_entity_poly.type
_entity_poly.pdbx_seq_one_letter_code
_entity_poly.pdbx_strand_id
1 'polypeptide(L)' 'MFCDQCGTPAAQGEHVRCADRRALEPPRYCPDCARRMVVQVTPTGWTARCSRHDELTSR' A
#
# COMPACT_ATOMS: atom_id res chain seq x y z
N MET A 1 -5.85 10.30 -4.36
CA MET A 1 -5.26 9.39 -3.36
C MET A 1 -6.14 8.17 -3.18
N PHE A 2 -5.54 6.99 -3.11
CA PHE A 2 -6.19 5.68 -3.00
C PHE A 2 -5.72 4.97 -1.73
N CYS A 3 -6.56 4.09 -1.19
CA CYS A 3 -6.19 3.21 -0.09
C CYS A 3 -5.14 2.21 -0.56
N ASP A 4 -4.02 2.16 0.16
CA ASP A 4 -2.87 1.30 -0.16
C ASP A 4 -3.13 -0.19 0.10
N GLN A 5 -4.20 -0.55 0.83
CA GLN A 5 -4.57 -1.93 1.13
C GLN A 5 -5.62 -2.52 0.18
N CYS A 6 -6.56 -1.72 -0.33
CA CYS A 6 -7.66 -2.22 -1.17
C CYS A 6 -7.77 -1.55 -2.55
N GLY A 7 -7.07 -0.42 -2.78
CA GLY A 7 -7.02 0.27 -4.07
C GLY A 7 -8.24 1.15 -4.38
N THR A 8 -9.25 1.24 -3.52
CA THR A 8 -10.37 2.18 -3.73
C THR A 8 -9.97 3.61 -3.35
N PRO A 9 -10.66 4.64 -3.86
CA PRO A 9 -10.41 6.02 -3.45
C PRO A 9 -10.45 6.16 -1.93
N ALA A 10 -9.45 6.82 -1.34
CA ALA A 10 -9.34 6.89 0.13
C ALA A 10 -10.52 7.65 0.78
N ALA A 11 -11.16 8.56 0.03
CA ALA A 11 -12.35 9.28 0.46
C ALA A 11 -13.65 8.45 0.39
N GLN A 12 -13.59 7.21 -0.10
CA GLN A 12 -14.75 6.35 -0.28
C GLN A 12 -14.75 5.20 0.73
N GLY A 13 -15.78 5.15 1.59
CA GLY A 13 -15.96 4.10 2.60
C GLY A 13 -15.06 4.27 3.82
N GLU A 14 -15.30 3.48 4.86
CA GLU A 14 -14.73 3.72 6.20
C GLU A 14 -13.38 3.03 6.47
N HIS A 15 -12.81 2.25 5.52
CA HIS A 15 -11.44 1.70 5.55
C HIS A 15 -10.90 1.09 6.86
N VAL A 16 -11.74 0.78 7.85
CA VAL A 16 -11.31 0.32 9.18
C VAL A 16 -10.44 -0.94 9.08
N ARG A 17 -10.90 -1.95 8.33
CA ARG A 17 -10.11 -3.17 8.08
C ARG A 17 -8.82 -2.92 7.30
N CYS A 18 -8.78 -1.88 6.47
CA CYS A 18 -7.57 -1.51 5.74
C CYS A 18 -6.56 -0.87 6.70
N ALA A 19 -7.02 -0.02 7.64
CA ALA A 19 -6.18 0.54 8.67
C ALA A 19 -5.56 -0.55 9.55
N ASP A 20 -6.34 -1.53 9.99
CA ASP A 20 -5.84 -2.68 10.77
C ASP A 20 -4.76 -3.46 10.03
N ARG A 21 -4.98 -3.75 8.74
CA ARG A 21 -3.99 -4.47 7.91
C ARG A 21 -2.72 -3.68 7.71
N ARG A 22 -2.81 -2.36 7.50
CA ARG A 22 -1.65 -1.48 7.29
C ARG A 22 -0.68 -1.47 8.48
N ALA A 23 -1.13 -1.82 9.67
CA ALA A 23 -0.26 -1.94 10.84
C ALA A 23 0.70 -3.15 10.76
N LEU A 24 0.35 -4.19 10.00
CA LEU A 24 1.09 -5.47 9.94
C LEU A 24 1.54 -5.84 8.53
N GLU A 25 0.86 -5.32 7.50
CA GLU A 25 1.06 -5.69 6.11
C GLU A 25 1.63 -4.51 5.30
N PRO A 26 2.57 -4.77 4.37
CA PRO A 26 3.02 -3.77 3.41
C PRO A 26 1.89 -3.26 2.50
N PRO A 27 2.04 -2.11 1.85
CA PRO A 27 1.08 -1.60 0.89
C PRO A 27 0.96 -2.54 -0.31
N ARG A 28 -0.28 -2.84 -0.71
CA ARG A 28 -0.61 -3.69 -1.86
C ARG A 28 -0.86 -2.86 -3.12
N TYR A 29 -1.28 -1.61 -2.96
CA TYR A 29 -1.66 -0.69 -4.01
C TYR A 29 -0.94 0.65 -3.88
N CYS A 30 -0.61 1.24 -5.02
CA CYS A 30 -0.01 2.56 -5.09
C CYS A 30 -1.04 3.64 -4.65
N PRO A 31 -0.71 4.50 -3.67
CA PRO A 31 -1.62 5.53 -3.18
C PRO A 31 -1.95 6.61 -4.22
N ASP A 32 -1.15 6.73 -5.29
CA ASP A 32 -1.35 7.74 -6.33
C ASP A 32 -2.23 7.26 -7.49
N CYS A 33 -2.20 5.96 -7.83
CA CYS A 33 -2.90 5.44 -9.01
C CYS A 33 -3.61 4.10 -8.87
N ALA A 34 -3.69 3.54 -7.65
CA ALA A 34 -4.36 2.27 -7.36
C ALA A 34 -3.84 1.04 -8.11
N ARG A 35 -2.65 1.11 -8.74
CA ARG A 35 -2.01 -0.08 -9.33
C ARG A 35 -1.45 -0.97 -8.24
N ARG A 36 -1.54 -2.28 -8.43
CA ARG A 36 -0.87 -3.24 -7.55
C ARG A 36 0.64 -3.03 -7.60
N MET A 37 1.26 -3.04 -6.43
CA MET A 37 2.71 -2.87 -6.29
C MET A 37 3.40 -4.23 -6.27
N VAL A 38 4.66 -4.25 -6.71
CA VAL A 38 5.54 -5.39 -6.47
C VAL A 38 6.14 -5.19 -5.09
N VAL A 39 5.85 -6.11 -4.17
CA VAL A 39 6.27 -6.01 -2.78
C VAL A 39 7.33 -7.06 -2.50
N GLN A 40 8.44 -6.64 -1.88
CA GLN A 40 9.45 -7.52 -1.35
C GLN A 40 9.53 -7.35 0.16
N VAL A 41 9.28 -8.44 0.89
CA VAL A 41 9.41 -8.48 2.35
C VAL A 41 10.76 -9.10 2.71
N THR A 42 11.42 -8.50 3.70
CA THR A 42 12.69 -8.94 4.28
C THR A 42 12.52 -9.06 5.79
N PRO A 43 13.43 -9.75 6.51
CA PRO A 43 13.35 -9.85 7.97
C PRO A 43 13.36 -8.50 8.70
N THR A 44 13.92 -7.45 8.10
CA THR A 44 14.06 -6.12 8.72
C THR A 44 13.11 -5.07 8.16
N GLY A 45 12.21 -5.44 7.25
CA GLY A 45 11.30 -4.49 6.62
C GLY A 45 10.80 -4.91 5.24
N TRP A 46 10.28 -3.96 4.48
CA TRP A 46 9.78 -4.21 3.13
C TRP A 46 10.07 -3.05 2.17
N THR A 47 10.07 -3.37 0.88
CA THR A 47 9.99 -2.41 -0.22
C THR A 47 8.76 -2.70 -1.07
N ALA A 48 8.15 -1.66 -1.62
CA ALA A 48 6.98 -1.76 -2.48
C ALA A 48 7.13 -0.82 -3.66
N ARG A 49 7.17 -1.35 -4.88
CA ARG A 49 7.42 -0.56 -6.11
C ARG A 49 6.17 -0.46 -6.98
N CYS A 50 5.80 0.77 -7.34
CA CYS A 50 4.81 1.03 -8.38
C CYS A 50 5.45 0.92 -9.77
N SER A 51 4.68 0.49 -10.78
CA SER A 51 5.16 0.48 -12.17
C SER A 51 5.22 1.86 -12.84
N ARG A 52 4.64 2.90 -12.21
CA ARG A 52 4.54 4.26 -12.76
C ARG A 52 4.98 5.37 -11.81
N HIS A 53 5.03 5.09 -10.52
CA HIS A 53 5.35 6.05 -9.47
C HIS A 53 6.47 5.49 -8.60
N ASP A 54 6.79 6.20 -7.54
CA ASP A 54 7.90 5.90 -6.66
C ASP A 54 7.76 4.60 -5.86
N GLU A 55 8.88 4.22 -5.24
CA GLU A 55 8.98 3.12 -4.29
C GLU A 55 8.67 3.59 -2.86
N LEU A 56 8.01 2.74 -2.09
CA LEU A 56 7.80 2.90 -0.65
C LEU A 56 8.65 1.88 0.10
N THR A 57 9.15 2.26 1.27
CA THR A 57 9.92 1.36 2.15
C THR A 57 9.47 1.49 3.60
N SER A 58 9.71 0.46 4.42
CA SER A 58 9.29 0.43 5.83
C SER A 58 10.32 1.00 6.81
N ARG A 59 11.37 1.65 6.31
CA ARG A 59 12.47 2.17 7.13
C ARG A 59 12.17 3.57 7.63
#